data_AF-A0A451C8U7-F1
#
_entry.id   AF-A0A451C8U7-F1
#
_cell.length_a   1.000
_cell.length_b   1.000
_cell.length_c   1.000
_cell.angle_alpha   90.00
_cell.angle_beta   90.00
_cell.angle_gamma   90.00
#
_symmetry.space_group_name_H-M   'P 1'
#
loop_
_entity.id
_entity.type
_entity.pdbx_description
1 polymer ?
#
loop_
_entity_poly.entity_id
_entity_poly.type
_entity_poly.pdbx_seq_one_letter_code
_entity_poly.pdbx_strand_id
1 'polypeptide(L)' 'MTEKKKRKVHSPEYKAKVGLEALKGVKTINEIGQEYGVHPVQVGQWKNWVSWAKSSNAV' A
#
# COMPACT_ATOMS: atom_id res chain seq x y z
N MET A 1 -22.48 -18.20 -12.97
CA MET A 1 -22.35 -18.07 -11.50
C MET A 1 -21.11 -17.22 -11.23
N THR A 2 -21.26 -15.99 -10.73
CA THR A 2 -20.10 -15.12 -10.45
C THR A 2 -19.55 -15.43 -9.07
N GLU A 3 -18.45 -16.19 -9.02
CA GLU A 3 -17.62 -16.41 -7.84
C GLU A 3 -17.34 -15.06 -7.17
N LYS A 4 -17.87 -14.91 -5.95
CA LYS A 4 -17.66 -13.74 -5.09
C LYS A 4 -16.19 -13.78 -4.67
N LYS A 5 -15.31 -13.24 -5.51
CA LYS A 5 -13.86 -13.14 -5.26
C LYS A 5 -13.67 -12.55 -3.87
N LYS A 6 -13.38 -13.40 -2.87
CA LYS A 6 -13.15 -13.01 -1.48
C LYS A 6 -12.15 -11.88 -1.53
N ARG A 7 -12.60 -10.67 -1.22
CA ARG A 7 -11.73 -9.48 -1.22
C ARG A 7 -10.59 -9.84 -0.28
N LYS A 8 -9.37 -9.99 -0.79
CA LYS A 8 -8.18 -10.15 0.07
C LYS A 8 -8.09 -8.84 0.86
N VAL A 9 -8.60 -8.86 2.08
CA VAL A 9 -8.53 -7.71 2.97
C VAL A 9 -7.09 -7.67 3.48
N HIS A 10 -6.26 -6.84 2.85
CA HIS A 10 -4.94 -6.55 3.37
C HIS A 10 -5.09 -5.78 4.68
N SER A 11 -4.48 -6.30 5.75
CA SER A 11 -4.47 -5.65 7.06
C SER A 11 -3.96 -4.21 6.94
N PRO A 12 -4.50 -3.27 7.74
CA PRO A 12 -4.06 -1.87 7.72
C PRO A 12 -2.56 -1.72 7.98
N GLU A 13 -1.98 -2.57 8.83
CA GLU A 13 -0.54 -2.62 9.10
C GLU A 13 0.29 -2.98 7.86
N TYR A 14 -0.22 -3.91 7.05
CA TYR A 14 0.44 -4.33 5.82
C TYR A 14 0.43 -3.20 4.78
N LYS A 15 -0.72 -2.53 4.61
CA LYS A 15 -0.82 -1.34 3.75
C LYS A 15 0.09 -0.23 4.22
N ALA A 16 0.18 -0.02 5.54
CA ALA A 16 1.08 0.95 6.15
C ALA A 16 2.54 0.62 5.87
N LYS A 17 2.96 -0.64 6.05
CA LYS A 17 4.33 -1.09 5.77
C LYS A 17 4.72 -0.87 4.30
N VAL A 18 3.87 -1.31 3.38
CA VAL A 18 4.11 -1.16 1.93
C VAL A 18 4.09 0.32 1.51
N GLY A 19 3.14 1.11 2.02
CA GLY A 19 3.07 2.55 1.75
C GLY A 19 4.26 3.32 2.34
N LEU A 20 4.76 2.92 3.51
CA LEU A 20 5.98 3.48 4.11
C LEU A 20 7.21 3.14 3.29
N GLU A 21 7.34 1.92 2.78
CA GLU A 21 8.47 1.51 1.92
C GLU A 21 8.45 2.28 0.60
N ALA A 22 7.26 2.49 0.03
CA ALA A 22 7.06 3.34 -1.14
C ALA A 22 7.30 4.84 -0.88
N LEU A 23 7.09 5.31 0.36
CA LEU A 23 7.43 6.68 0.78
C LEU A 23 8.93 6.86 1.03
N LYS A 24 9.61 5.84 1.56
CA LYS A 24 11.07 5.87 1.78
C LYS A 24 11.86 6.00 0.47
N GLY A 25 11.27 5.59 -0.67
CA GLY A 25 11.87 5.72 -1.99
C GLY A 25 13.07 4.80 -2.24
N VAL A 26 13.28 3.79 -1.39
CA VAL A 26 14.38 2.80 -1.53
C VAL A 26 14.11 1.84 -2.68
N LYS A 27 12.84 1.51 -2.93
CA LYS A 27 12.38 0.66 -4.03
C LYS A 27 11.28 1.40 -4.79
N THR A 28 11.20 1.16 -6.10
CA THR A 28 10.13 1.74 -6.92
C THR A 28 8.78 1.08 -6.59
N ILE A 29 7.69 1.78 -6.89
CA ILE A 29 6.31 1.29 -6.71
C ILE A 29 6.12 -0.06 -7.42
N ASN A 30 6.76 -0.25 -8.58
CA ASN A 30 6.69 -1.48 -9.36
C ASN A 30 7.41 -2.63 -8.66
N GLU A 31 8.63 -2.41 -8.18
CA GLU A 31 9.41 -3.44 -7.45
C GLU A 31 8.71 -3.85 -6.16
N ILE A 32 8.22 -2.88 -5.38
CA ILE A 32 7.44 -3.13 -4.17
C ILE A 32 6.18 -3.93 -4.52
N GLY A 33 5.49 -3.57 -5.61
CA GLY A 33 4.35 -4.33 -6.09
C GLY A 33 4.69 -5.78 -6.42
N GLN A 34 5.82 -6.02 -7.09
CA GLN A 34 6.27 -7.37 -7.42
C GLN A 34 6.68 -8.17 -6.17
N GLU A 35 7.46 -7.58 -5.28
CA GLU A 35 7.98 -8.23 -4.07
C GLU A 35 6.87 -8.60 -3.09
N TYR A 36 5.90 -7.70 -2.91
CA TYR A 36 4.77 -7.89 -2.01
C TYR A 36 3.58 -8.59 -2.70
N GLY A 37 3.63 -8.84 -4.00
CA GLY A 37 2.52 -9.41 -4.77
C GLY A 37 1.29 -8.50 -4.83
N VAL A 38 1.51 -7.18 -4.78
CA VAL A 38 0.49 -6.13 -4.78
C VAL A 38 0.54 -5.39 -6.11
N HIS A 39 -0.60 -4.99 -6.64
CA HIS A 39 -0.61 -4.20 -7.87
C HIS A 39 0.04 -2.81 -7.63
N PRO A 40 0.93 -2.31 -8.50
CA PRO A 40 1.63 -1.03 -8.30
C PRO A 40 0.69 0.16 -8.07
N VAL A 41 -0.49 0.16 -8.71
CA VAL A 41 -1.54 1.17 -8.46
C VAL A 41 -1.99 1.18 -7.00
N GLN A 42 -2.15 0.00 -6.36
CA GLN A 42 -2.53 -0.09 -4.95
C GLN A 42 -1.41 0.41 -4.03
N VAL A 43 -0.15 0.12 -4.38
CA VAL A 43 1.02 0.62 -3.65
C VAL A 43 1.07 2.16 -3.70
N GLY A 44 0.79 2.77 -4.86
CA GLY A 44 0.67 4.22 -4.99
C GLY A 44 -0.46 4.83 -4.14
N GLN A 45 -1.62 4.17 -4.09
CA GLN A 45 -2.73 4.57 -3.22
C GLN A 45 -2.33 4.50 -1.73
N TRP A 46 -1.62 3.45 -1.32
CA TRP A 46 -1.19 3.30 0.06
C TRP A 46 -0.09 4.28 0.44
N LYS A 47 0.82 4.61 -0.48
CA LYS A 47 1.80 5.69 -0.29
C LYS A 47 1.10 7.01 0.08
N ASN A 48 0.07 7.39 -0.67
CA ASN A 48 -0.71 8.59 -0.41
C ASN A 48 -1.47 8.51 0.92
N TRP A 49 -2.10 7.36 1.20
CA TRP A 49 -2.81 7.15 2.48
C TRP A 49 -1.88 7.26 3.69
N VAL A 50 -0.69 6.65 3.62
CA VAL A 50 0.33 6.76 4.68
C VAL A 50 0.86 8.20 4.79
N SER A 51 1.06 8.89 3.67
CA SER A 51 1.48 10.30 3.69
C SER A 51 0.45 11.18 4.39
N TRP A 52 -0.83 10.94 4.12
CA TRP A 52 -1.94 11.63 4.77
C TRP A 52 -2.01 11.29 6.27
N ALA A 53 -1.86 10.02 6.64
CA ALA A 53 -1.83 9.58 8.03
C ALA A 53 -0.68 10.23 8.83
N LYS A 54 0.50 10.41 8.23
CA LYS A 54 1.62 11.14 8.85
C LYS A 54 1.31 12.61 9.05
N SER A 55 0.59 13.23 8.11
CA SER A 55 0.20 14.64 8.20
C SER A 55 -0.84 14.89 9.30
N SER A 56 -1.70 13.92 9.60
CA SER A 56 -2.70 14.01 10.66
C SER A 56 -2.16 13.81 12.08
N ASN A 57 -0.94 13.28 12.24
CA ASN A 57 -0.31 13.07 13.54
C ASN A 57 0.67 14.22 13.92
N ALA A 58 0.62 15.33 13.19
CA ALA A 58 1.46 16.51 13.35
C ALA A 58 0.68 17.75 13.85
N VAL A 59 -0.52 17.56 14.39
CA VAL A 59 -1.34 18.59 15.06
C VAL A 59 -1.66 18.17 16.48
#